data_AF-A0A8H7TUN2-F1
#
_entry.id   AF-A0A8H7TUN2-F1
#
_cell.length_a   1.000
_cell.length_b   1.000
_cell.length_c   1.000
_cell.angle_alpha   90.00
_cell.angle_beta   90.00
_cell.angle_gamma   90.00
#
_symmetry.space_group_name_H-M   'P 1'
#
loop_
_entity.id
_entity.type
_entity.pdbx_description
1 polymer ?
#
loop_
_entity_poly.entity_id
_entity_poly.type
_entity_poly.pdbx_seq_one_letter_code
_entity_poly.pdbx_strand_id
1 'polypeptide(L)'
;MWLIDAKTTRLVHVNDVADKPRYAILSHTWGEGEVSFRDMSARSSRISRKPQRRPAWSKIENSCRLALSYKCDYVWIDTCCIDNSSSSELQQAINSMFRWYERAEICFVHLADVSVDKDHNRLKSAFRDSRWFKRGGLSRNYWPLRLWCSTTGRGV
;
A
#
# COMPACT_ATOMS: atom_id res chain seq x y z
N MET A 1 2.09 -15.61 -2.00
CA MET A 1 2.04 -14.19 -1.60
C MET A 1 0.60 -13.72 -1.65
N TRP A 2 0.13 -13.06 -0.60
CA TRP A 2 -1.20 -12.45 -0.61
C TRP A 2 -1.17 -11.08 -1.28
N LEU A 3 -2.18 -10.82 -2.11
CA LEU A 3 -2.44 -9.54 -2.77
C LEU A 3 -3.90 -9.15 -2.58
N ILE A 4 -4.21 -7.89 -2.82
CA ILE A 4 -5.58 -7.38 -2.89
C ILE A 4 -5.95 -7.30 -4.37
N ASP A 5 -7.01 -7.99 -4.78
CA ASP A 5 -7.61 -7.79 -6.10
C ASP A 5 -8.24 -6.38 -6.15
N ALA A 6 -7.76 -5.54 -7.06
CA ALA A 6 -8.13 -4.13 -7.09
C ALA A 6 -9.59 -3.88 -7.53
N LYS A 7 -10.24 -4.86 -8.18
CA LYS A 7 -11.64 -4.75 -8.63
C LYS A 7 -12.61 -5.12 -7.52
N THR A 8 -12.26 -6.12 -6.72
CA THR A 8 -13.12 -6.69 -5.69
C THR A 8 -12.76 -6.25 -4.27
N THR A 9 -11.55 -5.70 -4.08
CA THR A 9 -10.97 -5.36 -2.77
C THR A 9 -10.98 -6.56 -1.82
N ARG A 10 -10.59 -7.74 -2.34
CA ARG A 10 -10.49 -8.99 -1.59
C ARG A 10 -9.07 -9.52 -1.59
N LEU A 11 -8.72 -10.26 -0.54
CA LEU A 11 -7.46 -10.97 -0.50
C LEU A 11 -7.48 -12.15 -1.48
N VAL A 12 -6.40 -12.27 -2.24
CA VAL A 12 -6.13 -13.38 -3.14
C VAL A 12 -4.72 -13.90 -2.86
N HIS A 13 -4.55 -15.22 -2.83
CA HIS A 13 -3.23 -15.82 -2.69
C HIS A 13 -2.67 -16.16 -4.07
N VAL A 14 -1.52 -15.59 -4.39
CA VAL A 14 -0.76 -15.88 -5.62
C VAL A 14 0.39 -16.81 -5.26
N ASN A 15 0.31 -18.04 -5.77
CA ASN A 15 1.24 -19.13 -5.46
C ASN A 15 2.56 -19.04 -6.23
N ASP A 16 2.59 -18.40 -7.41
CA ASP A 16 3.75 -18.47 -8.30
C ASP A 16 4.05 -17.15 -9.05
N VAL A 17 5.33 -16.89 -9.27
CA VAL A 17 5.87 -15.71 -9.96
C VAL A 17 5.69 -15.85 -11.48
N ALA A 18 5.37 -17.05 -11.98
CA ALA A 18 5.12 -17.34 -13.38
C ALA A 18 3.93 -16.55 -13.95
N ASP A 19 2.91 -16.23 -13.14
CA ASP A 19 1.76 -15.41 -13.56
C ASP A 19 2.10 -13.92 -13.66
N LYS A 20 3.32 -13.51 -13.25
CA LYS A 20 3.83 -12.13 -13.17
C LYS A 20 2.70 -11.10 -13.03
N PRO A 21 1.90 -11.18 -11.95
CA PRO A 21 0.76 -10.30 -11.80
C PRO A 21 1.25 -8.87 -11.81
N ARG A 22 0.55 -7.97 -12.52
CA ARG A 22 0.85 -6.54 -12.45
C ARG A 22 0.23 -6.00 -11.18
N TYR A 23 1.06 -5.71 -10.20
CA TYR A 23 0.63 -5.17 -8.93
C TYR A 23 1.30 -3.84 -8.62
N ALA A 24 0.55 -3.00 -7.94
CA ALA A 24 1.04 -1.80 -7.29
C ALA A 24 1.38 -2.10 -5.82
N ILE A 25 2.30 -1.34 -5.25
CA ILE A 25 2.58 -1.34 -3.81
C ILE A 25 2.08 -0.05 -3.19
N LEU A 26 1.58 -0.12 -1.95
CA LEU A 26 1.39 1.05 -1.11
C LEU A 26 2.46 1.11 -0.01
N SER A 27 3.44 1.98 -0.17
CA SER A 27 4.35 2.34 0.91
C SER A 27 3.70 3.39 1.80
N HIS A 28 3.73 3.17 3.12
CA HIS A 28 3.12 4.10 4.08
C HIS A 28 3.79 4.02 5.44
N THR A 29 3.57 5.04 6.27
CA THR A 29 3.90 4.97 7.70
C THR A 29 2.71 4.38 8.46
N TRP A 30 2.94 3.32 9.24
CA TRP A 30 1.89 2.70 10.03
C TRP A 30 1.29 3.72 11.00
N GLY A 31 -0.05 3.76 11.04
CA GLY A 31 -0.82 4.58 11.98
C GLY A 31 -1.67 3.74 12.90
N GLU A 32 -2.46 4.41 13.75
CA GLU A 32 -3.48 3.73 14.53
C GLU A 32 -4.67 3.31 13.65
N GLY A 33 -5.22 2.13 13.93
CA GLY A 33 -6.42 1.64 13.24
C GLY A 33 -6.20 1.12 11.83
N GLU A 34 -4.97 0.76 11.48
CA GLU A 34 -4.65 0.09 10.21
C GLU A 34 -5.45 -1.19 10.02
N VAL A 35 -5.84 -1.46 8.77
CA VAL A 35 -6.51 -2.72 8.43
C VAL A 35 -5.46 -3.83 8.49
N SER A 36 -5.77 -4.89 9.22
CA SER A 36 -4.93 -6.09 9.34
C SER A 36 -5.28 -7.14 8.30
N PHE A 37 -4.41 -8.15 8.14
CA PHE A 37 -4.69 -9.33 7.33
C PHE A 37 -5.98 -10.05 7.75
N ARG A 38 -6.21 -10.14 9.07
CA ARG A 38 -7.41 -10.75 9.65
C ARG A 38 -8.68 -9.98 9.28
N ASP A 39 -8.63 -8.65 9.29
CA ASP A 39 -9.76 -7.81 8.90
C ASP A 39 -10.14 -8.01 7.43
N MET A 40 -9.13 -8.09 6.55
CA MET A 40 -9.33 -8.39 5.12
C MET A 40 -9.87 -9.80 4.88
N SER A 41 -9.38 -10.78 5.64
CA SER A 41 -9.83 -12.17 5.56
C SER A 41 -11.28 -12.32 6.00
N ALA A 42 -11.67 -11.66 7.11
CA ALA A 42 -13.05 -11.63 7.61
C ALA A 42 -14.02 -10.93 6.63
N ARG A 43 -13.57 -9.88 5.93
CA ARG A 43 -14.33 -9.23 4.86
C ARG A 43 -14.56 -10.17 3.67
N SER A 44 -13.56 -10.98 3.33
CA SER A 44 -13.63 -11.91 2.21
C SER A 44 -14.54 -13.12 2.47
N SER A 45 -14.71 -13.53 3.74
CA SER A 45 -15.52 -14.68 4.15
C SER A 45 -17.03 -14.42 4.31
N ARG A 46 -17.52 -13.20 4.00
CA ARG A 46 -18.93 -12.76 4.22
C ARG A 46 -19.41 -12.81 5.69
N ILE A 47 -18.53 -13.08 6.66
CA ILE A 47 -18.89 -13.23 8.09
C ILE A 47 -19.09 -11.87 8.79
N SER A 48 -18.54 -10.77 8.25
CA SER A 48 -18.64 -9.45 8.90
C SER A 48 -19.82 -8.60 8.42
N ARG A 49 -20.68 -8.24 9.38
CA ARG A 49 -21.76 -7.25 9.26
C ARG A 49 -21.16 -5.83 9.23
N LYS A 50 -21.27 -5.19 8.06
CA LYS A 50 -20.96 -3.78 7.72
C LYS A 50 -19.47 -3.37 7.82
N PRO A 51 -18.88 -2.83 6.74
CA PRO A 51 -17.60 -2.13 6.85
C PRO A 51 -17.85 -0.89 7.71
N GLN A 52 -17.28 -0.83 8.92
CA GLN A 52 -17.19 0.45 9.61
C GLN A 52 -16.40 1.38 8.69
N ARG A 53 -16.99 2.55 8.36
CA ARG A 53 -16.36 3.63 7.60
C ARG A 53 -15.14 4.16 8.37
N ARG A 54 -14.06 3.39 8.43
CA ARG A 54 -12.80 3.76 9.06
C ARG A 54 -11.87 4.34 7.99
N PRO A 55 -11.12 5.41 8.29
CA PRO A 55 -10.14 6.00 7.37
C PRO A 55 -9.19 4.97 6.73
N ALA A 56 -8.83 3.92 7.46
CA ALA A 56 -7.95 2.86 6.97
C ALA A 56 -8.54 2.03 5.81
N TRP A 57 -9.86 1.85 5.74
CA TRP A 57 -10.49 1.19 4.58
C TRP A 57 -10.47 2.07 3.33
N SER A 58 -10.69 3.38 3.49
CA SER A 58 -10.58 4.33 2.39
C SER A 58 -9.17 4.34 1.78
N LYS A 59 -8.13 4.13 2.59
CA LYS A 59 -6.75 3.99 2.11
C LYS A 59 -6.59 2.79 1.16
N ILE A 60 -7.19 1.65 1.49
CA ILE A 60 -7.17 0.45 0.64
C ILE A 60 -7.95 0.70 -0.66
N GLU A 61 -9.18 1.21 -0.54
CA GLU A 61 -10.06 1.45 -1.69
C GLU A 61 -9.44 2.46 -2.67
N ASN A 62 -8.82 3.53 -2.15
CA ASN A 62 -8.10 4.50 -2.97
C ASN A 62 -6.88 3.89 -3.66
N SER A 63 -6.12 3.04 -2.96
CA SER A 63 -4.98 2.33 -3.55
C SER A 63 -5.42 1.39 -4.67
N CYS A 64 -6.52 0.67 -4.49
CA CYS A 64 -7.10 -0.21 -5.52
C CYS A 64 -7.55 0.60 -6.74
N ARG A 65 -8.32 1.68 -6.53
CA ARG A 65 -8.76 2.58 -7.60
C ARG A 65 -7.59 3.13 -8.41
N LEU A 66 -6.51 3.51 -7.72
CA LEU A 66 -5.32 4.03 -8.37
C LEU A 66 -4.57 2.95 -9.13
N ALA A 67 -4.38 1.77 -8.55
CA ALA A 67 -3.74 0.63 -9.21
C ALA A 67 -4.40 0.32 -10.56
N LEU A 68 -5.74 0.31 -10.61
CA LEU A 68 -6.49 0.13 -11.85
C LEU A 68 -6.19 1.21 -12.90
N SER A 69 -6.01 2.47 -12.49
CA SER A 69 -5.62 3.55 -13.42
C SER A 69 -4.22 3.38 -14.01
N TYR A 70 -3.34 2.65 -13.32
CA TYR A 70 -2.00 2.25 -13.79
C TYR A 70 -1.98 0.84 -14.39
N LYS A 71 -3.15 0.24 -14.69
CA LYS A 71 -3.28 -1.11 -15.26
C LYS A 71 -2.64 -2.20 -14.39
N CYS A 72 -2.67 -2.00 -13.08
CA CYS A 72 -2.34 -3.01 -12.08
C CYS A 72 -3.63 -3.61 -11.54
N ASP A 73 -3.81 -4.92 -11.74
CA ASP A 73 -4.99 -5.64 -11.26
C ASP A 73 -4.92 -5.93 -9.75
N TYR A 74 -3.74 -5.78 -9.16
CA TYR A 74 -3.48 -6.13 -7.76
C TYR A 74 -2.80 -5.01 -7.00
N VAL A 75 -2.97 -5.01 -5.68
CA VAL A 75 -2.28 -4.12 -4.74
C VAL A 75 -1.66 -4.94 -3.63
N TRP A 76 -0.45 -4.57 -3.23
CA TRP A 76 0.20 -5.09 -2.04
C TRP A 76 0.37 -3.99 -0.99
N ILE A 77 -0.01 -4.30 0.25
CA ILE A 77 0.09 -3.43 1.42
C ILE A 77 0.54 -4.29 2.59
N ASP A 78 1.68 -3.98 3.19
CA ASP A 78 2.30 -4.77 4.26
C ASP A 78 1.37 -5.06 5.44
N THR A 79 0.61 -4.08 5.91
CA THR A 79 -0.27 -4.25 7.09
C THR A 79 -1.40 -5.25 6.89
N CYS A 80 -1.87 -5.45 5.66
CA CYS A 80 -3.02 -6.31 5.37
C CYS A 80 -2.78 -7.44 4.36
N CYS A 81 -1.60 -7.52 3.76
CA CYS A 81 -1.18 -8.60 2.86
C CYS A 81 -0.12 -9.53 3.49
N ILE A 82 0.34 -9.25 4.70
CA ILE A 82 1.21 -10.16 5.46
C ILE A 82 0.38 -10.72 6.61
N ASP A 83 0.26 -12.04 6.68
CA ASP A 83 -0.24 -12.68 7.89
C ASP A 83 0.87 -12.65 8.96
N ASN A 84 0.73 -11.72 9.89
CA ASN A 84 1.67 -11.55 11.00
C ASN A 84 1.37 -12.47 12.19
N SER A 85 0.34 -13.31 12.11
CA SER A 85 0.06 -14.33 13.14
C SER A 85 0.98 -15.55 13.03
N SER A 86 1.63 -15.72 11.87
CA SER A 86 2.62 -16.75 11.60
C SER A 86 4.04 -16.16 11.63
N SER A 87 4.84 -16.57 12.61
CA SER A 87 6.23 -16.09 12.75
C SER A 87 7.12 -16.50 11.57
N SER A 88 6.84 -17.63 10.93
CA SER A 88 7.56 -18.08 9.73
C SER A 88 7.20 -17.25 8.50
N GLU A 89 5.93 -16.86 8.34
CA GLU A 89 5.47 -16.02 7.23
C GLU A 89 5.97 -14.58 7.38
N LEU A 90 5.98 -14.03 8.59
CA LEU A 90 6.54 -12.71 8.86
C LEU A 90 8.03 -12.63 8.49
N GLN A 91 8.83 -13.61 8.91
CA GLN A 91 10.27 -13.64 8.60
C GLN A 91 10.54 -13.80 7.11
N GLN A 92 9.76 -14.64 6.41
CA GLN A 92 9.84 -14.80 4.96
C GLN A 92 9.39 -13.55 4.20
N ALA A 93 8.33 -12.88 4.67
CA ALA A 93 7.84 -11.63 4.09
C ALA A 93 8.87 -10.50 4.25
N ILE A 94 9.52 -10.37 5.41
CA ILE A 94 10.60 -9.40 5.62
C ILE A 94 11.78 -9.67 4.68
N ASN A 95 12.24 -10.92 4.60
CA ASN A 95 13.37 -11.30 3.75
C ASN A 95 13.05 -11.23 2.24
N SER A 96 11.77 -11.27 1.88
CA SER A 96 11.30 -11.19 0.49
C SER A 96 10.73 -9.82 0.12
N MET A 97 10.60 -8.90 1.08
CA MET A 97 9.98 -7.58 0.88
C MET A 97 10.68 -6.82 -0.24
N PHE A 98 12.02 -6.80 -0.24
CA PHE A 98 12.78 -6.13 -1.30
C PHE A 98 12.44 -6.67 -2.70
N ARG A 99 12.29 -7.98 -2.85
CA ARG A 99 11.91 -8.61 -4.14
C ARG A 99 10.50 -8.22 -4.58
N TRP A 100 9.61 -7.93 -3.62
CA TRP A 100 8.25 -7.49 -3.91
C TRP A 100 8.27 -6.03 -4.39
N TYR A 101 9.01 -5.18 -3.69
CA TYR A 101 9.24 -3.81 -4.13
C TYR A 101 9.89 -3.73 -5.51
N GLU A 102 10.90 -4.56 -5.78
CA GLU A 102 11.63 -4.60 -7.05
C GLU A 102 10.74 -5.02 -8.23
N ARG A 103 9.76 -5.90 -7.99
CA ARG A 103 8.90 -6.47 -9.05
C ARG A 103 7.58 -5.75 -9.24
N ALA A 104 7.25 -4.80 -8.37
CA ALA A 104 6.05 -3.99 -8.51
C ALA A 104 6.13 -3.09 -9.73
N GLU A 105 5.00 -2.92 -10.42
CA GLU A 105 4.91 -2.01 -11.57
C GLU A 105 5.02 -0.54 -11.11
N ILE A 106 4.45 -0.25 -9.95
CA ILE A 106 4.41 1.09 -9.36
C ILE A 106 4.30 0.99 -7.84
N CYS A 107 4.80 2.01 -7.16
CA CYS A 107 4.71 2.15 -5.72
C CYS A 107 4.12 3.52 -5.41
N PHE A 108 2.98 3.48 -4.74
CA PHE A 108 2.28 4.64 -4.23
C PHE A 108 2.78 4.94 -2.83
N VAL A 109 2.81 6.23 -2.48
CA VAL A 109 3.23 6.66 -1.15
C VAL A 109 2.07 7.37 -0.46
N HIS A 110 1.64 6.81 0.68
CA HIS A 110 0.65 7.44 1.53
C HIS A 110 1.33 8.24 2.64
N LEU A 111 1.22 9.57 2.56
CA LEU A 111 1.75 10.51 3.53
C LEU A 111 0.63 10.93 4.50
N ALA A 112 0.48 10.21 5.61
CA ALA A 112 -0.61 10.42 6.56
C ALA A 112 -0.54 11.76 7.31
N ASP A 113 0.65 12.36 7.38
CA ASP A 113 0.96 13.59 8.11
C ASP A 113 1.08 14.84 7.22
N VAL A 114 0.70 14.72 5.95
CA VAL A 114 0.73 15.83 4.98
C VAL A 114 -0.70 16.21 4.62
N SER A 115 -1.11 17.39 5.08
CA SER A 115 -2.37 18.01 4.64
C SER A 115 -2.23 18.57 3.23
N VAL A 116 -3.36 18.65 2.52
CA VAL A 116 -3.43 19.12 1.13
C VAL A 116 -3.25 20.63 1.07
N ASP A 117 -2.03 21.11 1.26
CA ASP A 117 -1.71 22.49 0.93
C ASP A 117 -1.40 22.58 -0.56
N LYS A 118 -1.91 23.62 -1.23
CA LYS A 118 -1.99 23.71 -2.70
C LYS A 118 -0.64 23.85 -3.40
N ASP A 119 0.47 23.89 -2.65
CA ASP A 119 1.79 24.22 -3.17
C ASP A 119 2.88 23.26 -2.66
N HIS A 120 2.88 22.04 -3.20
CA HIS A 120 3.90 21.03 -2.89
C HIS A 120 5.33 21.47 -3.28
N ASN A 121 5.47 22.46 -4.18
CA ASN A 121 6.74 23.00 -4.66
C ASN A 121 7.38 24.04 -3.73
N ARG A 122 6.67 24.48 -2.68
CA ARG A 122 7.24 25.43 -1.72
C ARG A 122 8.41 24.78 -0.98
N LEU A 123 9.54 25.49 -0.87
CA LEU A 123 10.81 25.01 -0.26
C LEU A 123 10.67 24.46 1.17
N LYS A 124 9.55 24.74 1.86
CA LYS A 124 9.17 24.26 3.20
C LYS A 124 7.79 23.57 3.23
N SER A 125 7.43 22.82 2.18
CA SER A 125 6.15 22.12 2.15
C SER A 125 6.14 20.96 3.15
N ALA A 126 5.02 20.75 3.84
CA ALA A 126 4.80 19.63 4.76
C ALA A 126 5.13 18.27 4.12
N PHE A 127 5.07 18.19 2.79
CA PHE A 127 5.55 17.08 1.98
C PHE A 127 6.98 16.65 2.32
N ARG A 128 7.96 17.58 2.28
CA ARG A 128 9.38 17.26 2.56
C ARG A 128 9.64 16.92 4.02
N ASP A 129 8.77 17.39 4.90
CA ASP A 129 8.84 17.16 6.33
C ASP A 129 8.11 15.92 6.82
N SER A 130 7.45 15.18 5.93
CA SER A 130 6.72 13.97 6.29
C SER A 130 7.62 12.96 7.00
N ARG A 131 7.06 12.31 8.02
CA ARG A 131 7.64 11.16 8.73
C ARG A 131 8.08 10.07 7.76
N TRP A 132 7.43 9.92 6.61
CA TRP A 132 7.82 8.95 5.60
C TRP A 132 9.27 9.20 5.09
N PHE A 133 9.65 10.46 4.83
CA PHE A 133 11.01 10.81 4.39
C PHE A 133 12.05 10.71 5.51
N LYS A 134 11.62 10.77 6.78
CA LYS A 134 12.49 10.75 7.95
C LYS A 134 12.77 9.33 8.46
N ARG A 135 12.02 8.31 8.01
CA ARG A 135 12.15 6.92 8.47
C ARG A 135 13.08 6.13 7.57
N GLY A 136 14.32 5.93 8.04
CA GLY A 136 15.38 5.22 7.33
C GLY A 136 16.06 6.14 6.34
N GLY A 137 17.40 6.26 6.41
CA GLY A 137 18.22 7.10 5.54
C GLY A 137 18.24 6.69 4.06
N LEU A 138 17.08 6.42 3.46
CA LEU A 138 16.87 6.22 2.02
C LEU A 138 16.89 7.59 1.33
N SER A 139 18.08 8.20 1.42
CA SER A 139 18.54 9.26 0.55
C SER A 139 18.44 8.79 -0.89
N ARG A 140 17.42 9.28 -1.60
CA ARG A 140 17.42 9.75 -3.01
C ARG A 140 17.89 8.81 -4.15
N ASN A 141 18.50 7.66 -3.90
CA ASN A 141 19.30 6.95 -4.91
C ASN A 141 18.80 5.54 -5.26
N TYR A 142 17.78 5.01 -4.61
CA TYR A 142 17.42 3.58 -4.76
C TYR A 142 16.08 3.27 -5.43
N TRP A 143 15.33 4.25 -5.96
CA TRP A 143 14.09 3.88 -6.62
C TRP A 143 13.69 4.72 -7.84
N PRO A 144 13.52 4.09 -9.02
CA PRO A 144 12.77 4.69 -10.11
C PRO A 144 11.27 4.51 -9.83
N LEU A 145 10.67 5.30 -8.92
CA LEU A 145 9.22 5.26 -8.68
C LEU A 145 8.57 6.58 -9.06
N ARG A 146 7.47 6.44 -9.81
CA ARG A 146 6.46 7.49 -9.93
C ARG A 146 5.79 7.65 -8.56
N LEU A 147 6.20 8.68 -7.83
CA LEU A 147 5.61 9.09 -6.56
C LEU A 147 4.20 9.63 -6.81
N TRP A 148 3.18 8.96 -6.28
CA TRP A 148 1.81 9.48 -6.26
C TRP A 148 1.37 9.76 -4.82
N CYS A 149 1.00 11.01 -4.54
CA CYS A 149 0.51 11.46 -3.24
C CYS A 149 -1.02 11.38 -3.21
N SER A 150 -1.55 10.49 -2.37
CA SER A 150 -2.96 10.08 -2.40
C SER A 150 -3.94 10.96 -1.63
N THR A 151 -3.91 12.28 -1.81
CA THR A 151 -4.89 13.14 -1.12
C THR A 151 -5.96 13.73 -2.04
N THR A 152 -5.74 13.75 -3.36
CA THR A 152 -6.81 14.02 -4.34
C THR A 152 -6.54 13.19 -5.59
N GLY A 153 -7.57 12.70 -6.26
CA GLY A 153 -7.46 11.85 -7.45
C GLY A 153 -6.83 12.48 -8.69
N ARG A 154 -5.71 13.20 -8.58
CA ARG A 154 -4.93 13.73 -9.71
C ARG A 154 -3.45 13.45 -9.50
N GLY A 155 -2.82 12.90 -10.55
CA GLY A 155 -1.38 12.70 -10.62
C GLY A 155 -0.63 14.04 -10.63
N VAL A 156 0.58 14.00 -10.08
CA VAL A 156 1.62 15.01 -10.34
C VAL A 156 2.25 14.70 -11.68
#